data_AF-A0A0L8FWC2-F1
#
_entry.id   AF-A0A0L8FWC2-F1
#
_cell.length_a   1.000
_cell.length_b   1.000
_cell.length_c   1.000
_cell.angle_alpha   90.00
_cell.angle_beta   90.00
_cell.angle_gamma   90.00
#
_symmetry.space_group_name_H-M   'P 1'
#
loop_
_entity.id
_entity.type
_entity.pdbx_description
1 polymer ?
#
loop_
_entity_poly.entity_id
_entity_poly.type
_entity_poly.pdbx_seq_one_letter_code
_entity_poly.pdbx_strand_id
1 'polypeptide(L)' 'ICLLGNFQNEKPTAEAMKSLEEMIKCSVNKGQISENYTLAGHRDLGNTECPGTNLYNIIKEWPHFIKTN' A
#
# COMPACT_ATOMS: atom_id res chain seq x y z
N ILE A 1 3.51 -6.83 0.18
CA ILE A 1 3.53 -6.45 -1.25
C ILE A 1 4.62 -5.40 -1.43
N CYS A 2 5.44 -5.47 -2.48
CA CYS A 2 6.50 -4.48 -2.75
C CYS A 2 6.32 -3.91 -4.16
N LEU A 3 6.38 -2.58 -4.30
CA LEU A 3 6.44 -1.91 -5.59
C LEU A 3 7.91 -1.64 -5.91
N LEU A 4 8.34 -1.92 -7.14
CA LEU A 4 9.71 -1.67 -7.57
C LEU A 4 9.92 -0.16 -7.78
N GLY A 5 10.91 0.41 -7.10
CA GLY A 5 11.24 1.83 -7.19
C GLY A 5 11.81 2.38 -5.88
N ASN A 6 12.19 3.66 -5.88
CA ASN A 6 12.57 4.39 -4.66
C ASN A 6 11.61 5.56 -4.42
N PHE A 7 10.55 5.30 -3.68
CA PHE A 7 9.50 6.29 -3.43
C PHE A 7 9.78 7.27 -2.29
N GLN A 8 11.04 7.33 -1.82
CA GLN A 8 11.52 8.51 -1.10
C GLN A 8 11.70 9.68 -2.07
N ASN A 9 12.18 9.40 -3.28
CA ASN A 9 12.57 10.42 -4.26
C ASN A 9 11.54 10.55 -5.39
N GLU A 10 10.93 9.44 -5.77
CA GLU A 10 10.05 9.36 -6.94
C GLU A 10 8.59 9.11 -6.52
N LYS A 11 7.66 9.44 -7.41
CA LYS A 11 6.26 8.99 -7.28
C LYS A 11 6.08 7.68 -8.05
N PRO A 12 5.29 6.73 -7.54
CA PRO A 12 4.91 5.56 -8.31
C PRO A 12 4.14 5.98 -9.57
N THR A 13 4.30 5.24 -10.67
CA THR A 13 3.55 5.53 -11.90
C THR A 13 2.08 5.18 -11.74
N ALA A 14 1.22 5.78 -12.57
CA ALA A 14 -0.21 5.50 -12.54
C ALA A 14 -0.50 4.01 -12.82
N GLU A 15 0.26 3.38 -13.69
CA GLU A 15 0.11 1.96 -14.06
C GLU A 15 0.49 1.04 -12.90
N ALA A 16 1.55 1.36 -12.15
CA ALA A 16 1.95 0.61 -10.97
C ALA A 16 0.89 0.69 -9.86
N MET A 17 0.32 1.88 -9.63
CA MET A 17 -0.75 2.07 -8.66
C MET A 17 -2.04 1.34 -9.06
N LYS A 18 -2.45 1.46 -10.33
CA LYS A 18 -3.59 0.72 -10.86
C LYS A 18 -3.43 -0.80 -10.70
N SER A 19 -2.23 -1.32 -11.00
CA SER A 19 -1.93 -2.75 -10.85
C SER A 19 -2.02 -3.21 -9.39
N LEU A 20 -1.56 -2.37 -8.44
CA LEU A 20 -1.67 -2.65 -7.01
C LEU A 20 -3.14 -2.74 -6.56
N GLU A 21 -3.96 -1.76 -6.95
CA GLU A 21 -5.39 -1.72 -6.62
C GLU A 21 -6.15 -2.93 -7.19
N GLU A 22 -5.91 -3.26 -8.46
CA GLU A 22 -6.51 -4.42 -9.14
C GLU A 22 -6.10 -5.74 -8.49
N MET A 23 -4.82 -5.87 -8.09
CA MET A 23 -4.33 -7.05 -7.39
C MET A 23 -5.03 -7.22 -6.03
N ILE A 24 -5.13 -6.16 -5.23
CA ILE A 24 -5.81 -6.20 -3.92
C ILE A 24 -7.28 -6.61 -4.12
N LYS A 25 -7.99 -5.96 -5.05
CA LYS A 25 -9.39 -6.27 -5.36
C LYS A 25 -9.57 -7.73 -5.78
N CYS A 26 -8.69 -8.23 -6.66
CA CYS A 26 -8.73 -9.61 -7.12
C CYS A 26 -8.49 -10.60 -5.97
N SER A 27 -7.53 -10.32 -5.09
CA SER A 27 -7.25 -11.17 -3.93
C SER A 27 -8.39 -11.19 -2.91
N VAL A 28 -9.09 -10.06 -2.70
CA VAL A 28 -10.32 -10.04 -1.89
C VAL A 28 -11.42 -10.87 -2.54
N ASN A 29 -11.70 -10.67 -3.83
CA ASN A 29 -12.73 -11.43 -4.56
C ASN A 29 -12.46 -12.94 -4.58
N LYS A 30 -11.19 -13.36 -4.51
CA LYS A 30 -10.77 -14.77 -4.45
C LYS A 30 -10.76 -15.33 -3.02
N GLY A 31 -11.06 -14.53 -2.01
CA GLY A 31 -10.99 -14.93 -0.60
C GLY A 31 -9.57 -15.14 -0.07
N GLN A 32 -8.55 -14.63 -0.75
CA GLN A 32 -7.14 -14.72 -0.31
C GLN A 32 -6.79 -13.65 0.72
N ILE A 33 -7.50 -12.52 0.66
CA ILE A 33 -7.45 -11.43 1.63
C ILE A 33 -8.87 -11.26 2.17
N SER A 34 -9.02 -11.11 3.49
CA SER A 34 -10.32 -10.86 4.11
C SER A 34 -10.93 -9.55 3.61
N GLU A 35 -12.25 -9.46 3.48
CA GLU A 35 -12.93 -8.21 3.12
C GLU A 35 -12.68 -7.07 4.14
N ASN A 36 -12.44 -7.42 5.41
CA ASN A 36 -12.10 -6.48 6.49
C ASN A 36 -10.59 -6.37 6.75
N TYR A 37 -9.77 -6.58 5.73
CA TYR A 37 -8.31 -6.49 5.86
C TYR A 37 -7.85 -5.14 6.40
N THR A 38 -6.60 -5.13 6.85
CA THR A 38 -5.89 -3.94 7.30
C THR A 38 -4.75 -3.65 6.33
N LEU A 39 -4.64 -2.40 5.88
CA LEU A 39 -3.56 -1.90 5.05
C LEU A 39 -2.59 -1.08 5.91
N ALA A 40 -1.30 -1.36 5.79
CA ALA A 40 -0.26 -0.62 6.48
C ALA A 40 0.97 -0.49 5.57
N GLY A 41 1.70 0.62 5.71
CA GLY A 41 3.06 0.74 5.21
C GLY A 41 4.02 -0.08 6.08
N HIS A 42 5.16 -0.49 5.53
CA HIS A 42 6.15 -1.24 6.32
C HIS A 42 6.65 -0.43 7.54
N ARG A 43 6.77 0.89 7.39
CA ARG A 43 7.14 1.85 8.45
C ARG A 43 6.17 1.91 9.62
N ASP A 44 4.94 1.47 9.45
CA ASP A 44 3.96 1.46 10.54
C ASP A 44 4.18 0.31 11.52
N LEU A 45 4.88 -0.73 11.07
CA LEU A 45 5.06 -1.98 11.81
C LEU A 45 6.52 -2.20 12.23
N GLY A 46 7.41 -1.24 11.96
CA GLY A 46 8.82 -1.36 12.30
C GLY A 46 9.63 -0.11 12.00
N ASN A 47 10.89 -0.10 12.44
CA ASN A 47 11.80 1.01 12.23
C ASN A 47 12.40 0.96 10.82
N THR A 48 11.68 1.48 9.83
CA THR A 48 12.08 1.51 8.43
C THR A 48 11.48 2.69 7.69
N GLU A 49 12.16 3.17 6.66
CA GLU A 49 11.63 4.19 5.74
C GLU A 49 10.74 3.58 4.64
N CYS A 50 10.68 2.26 4.48
CA CYS A 50 9.79 1.62 3.50
C CYS A 50 8.31 1.90 3.86
N PRO A 51 7.41 2.27 2.93
CA PRO A 51 7.50 2.17 1.48
C PRO A 51 7.99 3.44 0.76
N GLY A 52 8.58 4.38 1.49
CA GLY A 52 8.95 5.70 0.99
C GLY A 52 7.82 6.72 1.12
N THR A 53 8.17 7.98 1.33
CA THR A 53 7.24 9.06 1.70
C THR A 53 6.20 9.33 0.63
N ASN A 54 6.56 9.29 -0.65
CA ASN A 54 5.61 9.54 -1.74
C ASN A 54 4.55 8.44 -1.84
N LEU A 55 4.95 7.16 -1.78
CA LEU A 55 4.00 6.04 -1.80
C LEU A 55 3.19 5.98 -0.51
N TYR A 56 3.82 6.19 0.64
CA TYR A 56 3.16 6.21 1.94
C TYR A 56 2.04 7.26 2.01
N ASN A 57 2.32 8.48 1.51
CA ASN A 57 1.33 9.56 1.46
C ASN A 57 0.12 9.26 0.57
N ILE A 58 0.23 8.33 -0.39
CA ILE A 58 -0.89 7.90 -1.22
C ILE A 58 -1.70 6.83 -0.49
N ILE A 59 -1.04 5.76 -0.01
CA ILE A 59 -1.75 4.62 0.60
C ILE A 59 -2.39 4.96 1.94
N LYS A 60 -1.91 6.00 2.65
CA LYS A 60 -2.52 6.44 3.91
C LYS A 60 -3.95 6.97 3.74
N GLU A 61 -4.29 7.42 2.53
CA GLU A 61 -5.63 7.94 2.19
C GLU A 61 -6.55 6.81 1.70
N TRP A 62 -6.05 5.58 1.57
CA TRP A 62 -6.83 4.46 1.06
C TRP A 62 -7.76 3.88 2.13
N PRO A 63 -8.88 3.26 1.70
CA PRO A 63 -9.69 2.44 2.59
C PRO A 63 -8.84 1.37 3.28
N HIS A 64 -9.24 0.95 4.47
CA HIS A 64 -8.54 -0.06 5.29
C HIS A 64 -7.16 0.34 5.82
N PHE A 65 -6.66 1.54 5.50
CA PHE A 65 -5.41 2.00 6.10
C PHE A 65 -5.54 2.06 7.62
N ILE A 66 -4.52 1.57 8.32
CA ILE A 66 -4.50 1.62 9.79
C ILE A 66 -4.68 3.06 10.26
N LYS A 67 -5.62 3.27 11.18
CA LYS A 67 -5.74 4.54 11.88
C LYS A 67 -4.82 4.46 13.07
N THR A 68 -3.76 5.27 13.07
CA THR A 68 -3.02 5.58 14.28
C THR A 68 -3.91 6.47 15.15
N ASN A 69 -4.16 6.04 16.39
CA ASN A 69 -4.82 6.88 17.41
C ASN A 69 -3.92 8.04 17.83
#